data_AF-A0A2G8LFN8-F1
#
_entry.id   AF-A0A2G8LFN8-F1
#
_cell.length_a   1.000
_cell.length_b   1.000
_cell.length_c   1.000
_cell.angle_alpha   90.00
_cell.angle_beta   90.00
_cell.angle_gamma   90.00
#
_symmetry.space_group_name_H-M   'P 1'
#
loop_
_entity.id
_entity.type
_entity.pdbx_description
1 polymer ?
#
loop_
_entity_poly.entity_id
_entity_poly.type
_entity_poly.pdbx_seq_one_letter_code
_entity_poly.pdbx_strand_id
1 'polypeptide(L)'
;MDYYVLQRPLPSFPEHETIRIIYNIPPGIQGPEHPHPGQPYTARRFPRSCFLPDNDIGKRILKLLIVAWERRLIFTVGTSATTGETNTVIWNEIHHKTEFGSNRTGHGYPDPHYFDNVMAELAAHGVVEEAVPTAGSKTVKSGVEEVGL
;
A
#
# COMPACT_ATOMS: atom_id res chain seq x y z
N MET A 1 -3.31 -2.67 7.00
CA MET A 1 -3.58 -2.01 5.71
C MET A 1 -5.06 -2.14 5.48
N ASP A 2 -5.73 -1.04 5.20
CA ASP A 2 -7.16 -1.01 4.89
C ASP A 2 -7.36 -0.37 3.52
N TYR A 3 -8.47 -0.67 2.84
CA TYR A 3 -8.84 0.04 1.62
C TYR A 3 -10.36 0.12 1.48
N TYR A 4 -10.83 1.14 0.76
CA TYR A 4 -12.23 1.32 0.40
C TYR A 4 -12.34 2.17 -0.87
N VAL A 5 -13.52 2.15 -1.48
CA VAL A 5 -13.79 2.89 -2.71
C VAL A 5 -14.41 4.25 -2.38
N LEU A 6 -13.89 5.30 -3.02
CA LEU A 6 -14.39 6.66 -2.98
C LEU A 6 -15.24 6.93 -4.23
N GLN A 7 -16.43 7.51 -4.01
CA GLN A 7 -17.34 7.99 -5.05
C GLN A 7 -16.85 9.30 -5.70
N ARG A 8 -15.55 9.35 -6.06
CA ARG A 8 -14.90 10.47 -6.73
C ARG A 8 -13.85 9.94 -7.70
N PRO A 9 -13.82 10.40 -8.95
CA PRO A 9 -12.81 9.99 -9.91
C PRO A 9 -11.45 10.64 -9.62
N LEU A 10 -10.39 9.94 -10.00
CA LEU A 10 -9.05 10.53 -10.10
C LEU A 10 -8.94 11.37 -11.38
N PRO A 11 -8.02 12.36 -11.42
CA PRO A 11 -7.63 13.00 -12.67
C PRO A 11 -7.27 11.95 -13.72
N SER A 12 -7.79 12.12 -14.94
CA SER A 12 -7.65 11.18 -16.08
C SER A 12 -8.41 9.86 -15.99
N PHE A 13 -9.22 9.63 -14.95
CA PHE A 13 -10.09 8.46 -14.83
C PHE A 13 -11.55 8.86 -14.51
N PRO A 14 -12.20 9.70 -15.34
CA PRO A 14 -13.51 10.28 -15.02
C PRO A 14 -14.65 9.25 -14.95
N GLU A 15 -14.49 8.09 -15.58
CA GLU A 15 -15.51 7.02 -15.63
C GLU A 15 -15.38 6.00 -14.49
N HIS A 16 -14.38 6.16 -13.62
CA HIS A 16 -14.09 5.21 -12.55
C HIS A 16 -14.10 5.90 -11.18
N GLU A 17 -14.55 5.16 -10.18
CA GLU A 17 -14.36 5.51 -8.78
C GLU A 17 -12.87 5.41 -8.39
N THR A 18 -12.53 5.71 -7.13
CA THR A 18 -11.14 5.62 -6.66
C THR A 18 -11.00 4.64 -5.51
N ILE A 19 -10.11 3.66 -5.65
CA ILE A 19 -9.64 2.84 -4.53
C ILE A 19 -8.69 3.70 -3.68
N ARG A 20 -9.06 3.95 -2.43
CA ARG A 20 -8.18 4.55 -1.42
C ARG A 20 -7.59 3.47 -0.53
N ILE A 21 -6.27 3.35 -0.54
CA ILE A 21 -5.50 2.49 0.34
C ILE A 21 -5.00 3.31 1.53
N ILE A 22 -5.10 2.76 2.73
CA ILE A 22 -4.61 3.38 3.97
C ILE A 22 -3.62 2.44 4.65
N TYR A 23 -2.40 2.93 4.79
CA TYR A 23 -1.39 2.32 5.64
C TYR A 23 -1.34 3.05 6.97
N ASN A 24 -1.26 2.29 8.05
CA ASN A 24 -1.02 2.81 9.39
C ASN A 24 0.06 1.95 10.05
N ILE A 25 1.22 2.55 10.31
CA ILE A 25 2.35 1.88 10.97
C ILE A 25 2.70 2.69 12.21
N PRO A 26 2.63 2.09 13.42
CA PRO A 26 3.07 2.75 14.63
C PRO A 26 4.61 2.76 14.72
N PRO A 27 5.20 3.70 15.49
CA PRO A 27 6.60 3.59 15.89
C PRO A 27 6.83 2.31 16.70
N GLY A 28 8.07 1.85 16.77
CA GLY A 28 8.39 0.58 17.42
C GLY A 28 9.88 0.37 17.64
N ILE A 29 10.26 -0.88 17.86
CA ILE A 29 11.65 -1.32 18.03
C ILE A 29 12.09 -2.09 16.80
N GLN A 30 13.32 -1.84 16.35
CA GLN A 30 13.90 -2.49 15.20
C GLN A 30 14.14 -3.99 15.45
N GLY A 31 13.63 -4.84 14.56
CA GLY A 31 13.89 -6.26 14.56
C GLY A 31 15.28 -6.62 14.03
N PRO A 32 15.67 -7.91 14.06
CA PRO A 32 16.95 -8.39 13.54
C PRO A 32 17.21 -8.09 12.07
N GLU A 33 16.15 -7.90 11.28
CA GLU A 33 16.19 -7.59 9.85
C GLU A 33 16.45 -6.11 9.54
N HIS A 34 16.37 -5.24 10.55
CA HIS A 34 16.52 -3.79 10.37
C HIS A 34 17.97 -3.32 10.59
N PRO A 35 18.34 -2.11 10.14
CA PRO A 35 19.72 -1.62 10.19
C PRO A 35 20.33 -1.58 11.59
N HIS A 36 19.53 -1.28 12.63
CA HIS A 36 20.00 -1.18 14.01
C HIS A 36 19.09 -1.98 14.96
N PRO A 37 19.23 -3.32 15.02
CA PRO A 37 18.38 -4.17 15.86
C PRO A 37 18.36 -3.73 17.33
N GLY A 38 17.17 -3.71 17.93
CA GLY A 38 16.95 -3.27 19.31
C GLY A 38 16.86 -1.75 19.52
N GLN A 39 17.18 -0.93 18.53
CA GLN A 39 16.98 0.53 18.61
C GLN A 39 15.52 0.91 18.25
N PRO A 40 14.99 2.02 18.79
CA PRO A 40 13.70 2.52 18.36
C PRO A 40 13.73 2.99 16.90
N TYR A 41 12.57 2.92 16.25
CA TYR A 41 12.32 3.61 14.99
C TYR A 41 11.07 4.49 15.09
N THR A 42 11.07 5.62 14.37
CA THR A 42 9.92 6.53 14.26
C THR A 42 9.05 6.18 13.06
N ALA A 43 7.76 6.52 13.10
CA ALA A 43 6.86 6.37 11.96
C ALA A 43 6.17 7.70 11.67
N ARG A 44 6.69 8.47 10.71
CA ARG A 44 6.20 9.82 10.41
C ARG A 44 5.05 9.81 9.40
N ARG A 45 4.09 10.71 9.64
CA ARG A 45 2.98 11.04 8.73
C ARG A 45 2.10 9.84 8.37
N PHE A 46 1.91 8.93 9.32
CA PHE A 46 0.87 7.92 9.27
C PHE A 46 -0.42 8.46 9.93
N PRO A 47 -1.62 8.05 9.47
CA PRO A 47 -1.85 7.14 8.34
C PRO A 47 -1.52 7.76 6.97
N ARG A 48 -0.94 6.96 6.05
CA ARG A 48 -0.64 7.37 4.67
C ARG A 48 -1.76 6.89 3.75
N SER A 49 -2.31 7.81 2.96
CA SER A 49 -3.34 7.50 1.96
C SER A 49 -2.74 7.42 0.57
N CYS A 50 -3.15 6.42 -0.20
CA CYS A 50 -2.72 6.20 -1.57
C CYS A 50 -3.92 5.90 -2.47
N PHE A 51 -3.79 6.13 -3.78
CA PHE A 51 -4.93 6.12 -4.70
C PHE A 51 -4.66 5.33 -5.98
N LEU A 52 -5.61 4.48 -6.35
CA LEU A 52 -5.70 3.78 -7.63
C LEU A 52 -7.09 4.03 -8.22
N PRO A 53 -7.26 4.10 -9.55
CA PRO A 53 -8.60 4.08 -10.13
C PRO A 53 -9.26 2.73 -9.85
N ASP A 54 -10.57 2.72 -9.65
CA ASP A 54 -11.36 1.48 -9.47
C ASP A 54 -11.73 0.85 -10.82
N ASN A 55 -10.70 0.48 -11.58
CA ASN A 55 -10.82 -0.26 -12.84
C ASN A 55 -10.02 -1.56 -12.77
N ASP A 56 -10.01 -2.35 -13.85
CA ASP A 56 -9.40 -3.68 -13.84
C ASP A 56 -7.90 -3.64 -13.50
N ILE A 57 -7.16 -2.66 -14.02
CA ILE A 57 -5.73 -2.53 -13.73
C ILE A 57 -5.48 -2.05 -12.29
N GLY A 58 -6.29 -1.13 -11.76
CA GLY A 58 -6.20 -0.70 -10.37
C GLY A 58 -6.53 -1.82 -9.38
N LYS A 59 -7.56 -2.62 -9.66
CA LYS A 59 -7.90 -3.82 -8.86
C LYS A 59 -6.80 -4.87 -8.91
N ARG A 60 -6.15 -5.05 -10.06
CA ARG A 60 -5.00 -5.95 -10.23
C ARG A 60 -3.82 -5.49 -9.37
N ILE A 61 -3.44 -4.21 -9.46
CA ILE A 61 -2.36 -3.62 -8.65
C ILE A 61 -2.69 -3.74 -7.15
N LEU A 62 -3.93 -3.45 -6.74
CA LEU A 62 -4.35 -3.59 -5.35
C LEU A 62 -4.09 -5.01 -4.80
N LYS A 63 -4.44 -6.05 -5.56
CA LYS A 63 -4.21 -7.46 -5.14
C LYS A 63 -2.72 -7.74 -4.91
N LEU A 64 -1.86 -7.24 -5.80
CA LEU A 64 -0.41 -7.38 -5.65
C LEU A 64 0.13 -6.57 -4.47
N LEU A 65 -0.37 -5.36 -4.24
CA LEU A 65 0.00 -4.55 -3.07
C LEU A 65 -0.40 -5.22 -1.75
N ILE A 66 -1.53 -5.93 -1.71
CA ILE A 66 -1.92 -6.74 -0.54
C ILE A 66 -0.90 -7.84 -0.27
N VAL A 67 -0.48 -8.58 -1.30
CA VAL A 67 0.58 -9.61 -1.16
C VAL A 67 1.91 -8.98 -0.72
N ALA A 68 2.29 -7.85 -1.30
CA ALA A 68 3.50 -7.12 -0.91
C ALA A 68 3.42 -6.63 0.54
N TRP A 69 2.25 -6.19 1.00
CA TRP A 69 2.01 -5.81 2.40
C TRP A 69 2.16 -7.00 3.35
N GLU A 70 1.56 -8.15 3.03
CA GLU A 70 1.67 -9.38 3.83
C GLU A 70 3.12 -9.87 3.93
N ARG A 71 3.90 -9.68 2.87
CA ARG A 71 5.33 -9.99 2.83
C ARG A 71 6.23 -8.90 3.43
N ARG A 72 5.66 -7.84 4.00
CA ARG A 72 6.38 -6.70 4.62
C ARG A 72 7.29 -5.94 3.64
N LEU A 73 6.87 -5.82 2.38
CA LEU A 73 7.67 -5.22 1.29
C LEU A 73 7.33 -3.76 0.97
N ILE A 74 6.21 -3.22 1.47
CA ILE A 74 5.78 -1.84 1.14
C ILE A 74 6.64 -0.77 1.83
N PHE A 75 7.06 -1.04 3.06
CA PHE A 75 7.84 -0.12 3.88
C PHE A 75 9.03 -0.83 4.51
N THR A 76 10.07 -0.06 4.82
CA THR A 76 11.23 -0.52 5.56
C THR A 76 11.66 0.54 6.58
N VAL A 77 12.62 0.20 7.45
CA VAL A 77 13.28 1.17 8.34
C VAL A 77 14.58 1.63 7.68
N GLY A 78 14.75 2.94 7.55
CA GLY A 78 15.93 3.51 6.92
C GLY A 78 16.07 5.01 7.17
N THR A 79 16.66 5.69 6.19
CA THR A 79 16.86 7.14 6.19
C THR A 79 15.86 7.81 5.27
N SER A 80 15.09 8.76 5.79
CA SER A 80 14.14 9.55 4.99
C SER A 80 14.87 10.42 3.98
N ALA A 81 14.60 10.21 2.69
CA ALA A 81 15.16 11.04 1.62
C ALA A 81 14.73 12.51 1.69
N THR A 82 13.58 12.81 2.32
CA THR A 82 13.04 14.18 2.40
C THR A 82 13.51 14.95 3.62
N THR A 83 13.78 14.27 4.74
CA THR A 83 14.12 14.92 6.02
C THR A 83 15.51 14.57 6.55
N GLY A 84 16.16 13.54 5.99
CA GLY A 84 17.41 12.99 6.50
C GLY A 84 17.27 12.23 7.83
N GLU A 85 16.06 12.10 8.38
CA GLU A 85 15.81 11.35 9.62
C GLU A 85 16.17 9.87 9.43
N THR A 86 17.10 9.37 10.23
CA THR A 86 17.48 7.95 10.28
C THR A 86 16.57 7.18 11.23
N ASN A 87 16.59 5.85 11.18
CA ASN A 87 15.75 4.99 12.01
C ASN A 87 14.25 5.37 11.89
N THR A 88 13.77 5.58 10.67
CA THR A 88 12.37 5.94 10.43
C THR A 88 11.74 5.07 9.33
N VAL A 89 10.41 4.92 9.39
CA VAL A 89 9.65 4.18 8.38
C VAL A 89 9.62 4.95 7.06
N ILE A 90 10.20 4.34 6.03
CA ILE A 90 10.28 4.86 4.66
C ILE A 90 9.58 3.93 3.67
N TRP A 91 9.24 4.46 2.49
CA TRP A 91 8.80 3.64 1.36
C TRP A 91 9.93 2.72 0.91
N ASN A 92 9.59 1.50 0.49
CA ASN A 92 10.55 0.48 0.07
C ASN A 92 10.39 0.20 -1.43
N GLU A 93 10.77 1.18 -2.26
CA GLU A 93 10.91 1.09 -3.73
C GLU A 93 9.63 0.78 -4.54
N ILE A 94 8.51 0.47 -3.89
CA ILE A 94 7.19 0.34 -4.54
C ILE A 94 6.46 1.68 -4.45
N HIS A 95 6.41 2.41 -5.55
CA HIS A 95 5.86 3.76 -5.61
C HIS A 95 4.33 3.75 -5.48
N HIS A 96 3.83 4.72 -4.72
CA HIS A 96 2.41 4.93 -4.50
C HIS A 96 2.01 6.34 -4.90
N LYS A 97 0.79 6.48 -5.44
CA LYS A 97 0.18 7.79 -5.68
C LYS A 97 -0.47 8.32 -4.40
N THR A 98 0.16 9.29 -3.76
CA THR A 98 -0.23 9.85 -2.46
C THR A 98 -0.96 11.20 -2.58
N GLU A 99 -1.01 11.78 -3.79
CA GLU A 99 -1.73 13.02 -4.10
C GLU A 99 -2.99 12.71 -4.94
N PHE A 100 -4.18 13.02 -4.42
CA PHE A 100 -5.45 12.64 -5.05
C PHE A 100 -5.81 13.50 -6.28
N GLY A 101 -5.74 14.83 -6.15
CA GLY A 101 -6.35 15.77 -7.10
C GLY A 101 -5.37 16.52 -8.01
N SER A 102 -4.07 16.33 -7.83
CA SER A 102 -3.03 16.96 -8.67
C SER A 102 -1.77 16.10 -8.64
N ASN A 103 -0.75 16.51 -9.41
CA ASN A 103 0.56 15.86 -9.45
C ASN A 103 1.69 16.87 -9.17
N ARG A 104 1.49 17.79 -8.22
CA ARG A 104 2.47 18.86 -7.93
C ARG A 104 3.73 18.32 -7.26
N THR A 105 3.59 17.24 -6.50
CA THR A 105 4.72 16.59 -5.80
C THR A 105 5.39 15.50 -6.63
N GLY A 106 4.89 15.18 -7.83
CA GLY A 106 5.31 14.03 -8.62
C GLY A 106 4.68 12.69 -8.19
N HIS A 107 3.90 12.69 -7.10
CA HIS A 107 3.28 11.49 -6.53
C HIS A 107 1.76 11.44 -6.71
N GLY A 108 1.23 12.05 -7.77
CA GLY A 108 -0.19 12.07 -8.10
C GLY A 108 -0.51 11.76 -9.56
N TYR A 109 -1.71 12.15 -9.98
CA TYR A 109 -2.22 11.97 -11.35
C TYR A 109 -2.42 13.32 -12.06
N PRO A 110 -2.33 13.39 -13.40
CA PRO A 110 -2.08 12.30 -14.34
C PRO A 110 -0.63 11.78 -14.30
N ASP A 111 -0.48 10.49 -14.55
CA ASP A 111 0.81 9.83 -14.79
C ASP A 111 0.57 8.61 -15.71
N PRO A 112 0.91 8.70 -17.00
CA PRO A 112 0.64 7.63 -17.96
C PRO A 112 1.52 6.39 -17.75
N HIS A 113 2.63 6.48 -17.02
CA HIS A 113 3.58 5.37 -16.84
C HIS A 113 3.46 4.68 -15.47
N TYR A 114 2.64 5.22 -14.58
CA TYR A 114 2.55 4.73 -13.20
C TYR A 114 2.23 3.24 -13.11
N PHE A 115 1.29 2.73 -13.90
CA PHE A 115 0.88 1.33 -13.80
C PHE A 115 1.97 0.35 -14.24
N ASP A 116 2.67 0.65 -15.34
CA ASP A 116 3.78 -0.19 -15.80
C ASP A 116 4.93 -0.16 -14.79
N ASN A 117 5.25 1.02 -14.26
CA ASN A 117 6.32 1.21 -13.27
C ASN A 117 6.03 0.44 -11.98
N VAL A 118 4.84 0.61 -11.37
CA VAL A 118 4.52 -0.05 -10.10
C VAL A 118 4.42 -1.58 -10.26
N MET A 119 3.98 -2.06 -11.42
CA MET A 119 3.97 -3.50 -11.72
C MET A 119 5.39 -4.05 -11.84
N ALA A 120 6.31 -3.32 -12.49
CA ALA A 120 7.71 -3.69 -12.58
C ALA A 120 8.41 -3.68 -11.22
N GLU A 121 8.14 -2.68 -10.38
CA GLU A 121 8.65 -2.58 -9.00
C GLU A 121 8.16 -3.76 -8.14
N LEU A 122 6.86 -4.07 -8.20
CA LEU A 122 6.28 -5.23 -7.53
C LEU A 122 6.97 -6.54 -7.99
N ALA A 123 7.15 -6.70 -9.29
CA ALA A 123 7.83 -7.86 -9.86
C ALA A 123 9.29 -7.97 -9.42
N ALA A 124 10.01 -6.85 -9.31
CA ALA A 124 11.39 -6.80 -8.81
C ALA A 124 11.49 -7.28 -7.35
N HIS A 125 10.44 -7.10 -6.56
CA HIS A 125 10.32 -7.67 -5.21
C HIS A 125 9.71 -9.10 -5.19
N GLY A 126 9.59 -9.76 -6.34
CA GLY A 126 9.04 -11.11 -6.44
C GLY A 126 7.53 -11.20 -6.20
N VAL A 127 6.81 -10.08 -6.39
CA VAL A 127 5.35 -10.00 -6.28
C VAL A 127 4.75 -9.92 -7.68
N VAL A 128 4.41 -11.09 -8.21
CA VAL A 128 3.78 -11.29 -9.53
C VAL A 128 2.39 -11.90 -9.37
N GLU A 129 1.62 -12.02 -10.44
CA GLU A 129 0.25 -12.54 -10.35
C GLU A 129 0.14 -13.95 -9.80
N GLU A 130 1.12 -14.81 -10.08
CA GLU A 130 1.20 -16.17 -9.54
C GLU A 130 1.36 -16.17 -8.00
N ALA A 131 1.84 -15.06 -7.42
CA ALA A 131 1.95 -14.90 -5.98
C ALA A 131 0.61 -14.58 -5.31
N VAL A 132 -0.44 -14.27 -6.07
CA VAL A 132 -1.79 -14.04 -5.55
C VAL A 132 -2.46 -15.40 -5.34
N PRO A 133 -2.80 -15.78 -4.09
CA PRO A 133 -3.48 -17.04 -3.85
C PRO A 133 -4.79 -17.09 -4.63
N THR A 134 -4.98 -18.08 -5.51
CA THR A 134 -6.29 -18.35 -6.10
C THR A 134 -7.28 -18.68 -4.98
N ALA A 135 -8.46 -18.08 -5.00
CA ALA A 135 -9.51 -18.33 -4.03
C ALA A 135 -9.98 -19.80 -4.08
N GLY A 136 -9.30 -20.68 -3.33
CA GLY A 136 -9.76 -22.01 -2.98
C GLY A 136 -10.63 -21.92 -1.74
N SER A 137 -11.93 -22.17 -1.92
CA SER A 137 -12.96 -22.51 -0.93
C SER A 137 -12.67 -22.14 0.54
N LYS A 138 -13.17 -20.99 0.98
CA LYS A 138 -13.55 -20.81 2.39
C LYS A 138 -15.03 -20.42 2.43
N THR A 139 -15.87 -21.38 2.80
CA THR A 139 -17.25 -21.15 3.23
C THR A 139 -17.22 -20.15 4.39
N VAL A 140 -17.75 -18.95 4.18
CA VAL A 140 -18.08 -18.02 5.26
C VAL A 140 -19.24 -18.65 6.02
N LYS A 141 -18.99 -19.24 7.19
CA LYS A 141 -20.05 -19.48 8.17
C LYS A 141 -20.32 -18.15 8.86
N SER A 142 -21.50 -17.59 8.61
CA SER A 142 -22.09 -16.56 9.46
C SER A 142 -22.38 -17.19 10.83
N GLY A 143 -21.49 -16.95 11.79
CA GLY A 143 -21.75 -17.24 13.20
C GLY A 143 -22.54 -16.09 13.81
N VAL A 144 -23.84 -16.28 13.97
CA VAL A 144 -24.63 -15.51 14.92
C VAL A 144 -24.44 -16.23 16.25
N GLU A 145 -23.70 -15.63 17.19
CA GLU A 145 -23.72 -16.09 18.58
C GLU A 145 -24.87 -15.37 19.29
N GLU A 146 -25.90 -16.15 19.61
CA GLU A 146 -26.90 -15.81 20.60
C GLU A 146 -26.22 -15.66 21.97
N VAL A 147 -26.38 -14.48 22.57
CA VAL A 147 -26.13 -14.26 24.00
C VAL A 147 -27.23 -14.97 24.80
N GLY A 148 -26.88 -16.09 25.43
CA GLY A 148 -27.67 -16.74 26.45
C GLY A 148 -27.12 -16.43 27.85
N LEU A 149 -27.93 -15.68 28.63
CA LEU A 149 -27.92 -15.44 30.09
C LEU A 149 -26.57 -15.18 30.79
#